data_AF-A0A359H6Y7-F1
#
_entry.id   AF-A0A359H6Y7-F1
#
_cell.length_a   1.000
_cell.length_b   1.000
_cell.length_c   1.000
_cell.angle_alpha   90.00
_cell.angle_beta   90.00
_cell.angle_gamma   90.00
#
_symmetry.space_group_name_H-M   'P 1'
#
loop_
_entity.id
_entity.type
_entity.pdbx_description
1 polymer ?
#
loop_
_entity_poly.entity_id
_entity_poly.type
_entity_poly.pdbx_seq_one_letter_code
_entity_poly.pdbx_strand_id
1 'polypeptide(L)'
;MLLVAELMAISARTAPKGGGHDCLEVKVLNENEKLSLAEAMVSYGSEIKKINFDRDAENVRKSDAILLISVDQNKPLGLNCGACGCETCKEIEGKEGSEFFGPICAWRLIDLGIALGSAAKTASMLNADNRIMYRIGVVARKIGLSKGSVVVGIPISAYSKNIYFDRQLF
;
A
#
# COMPACT_ATOMS: atom_id res chain seq x y z
N MET A 1 -12.44 -9.81 -10.25
CA MET A 1 -12.05 -8.51 -9.67
C MET A 1 -10.88 -7.83 -10.39
N LEU A 2 -10.17 -8.46 -11.32
CA LEU A 2 -9.02 -7.83 -12.00
C LEU A 2 -9.36 -6.47 -12.65
N LEU A 3 -10.46 -6.38 -13.41
CA LEU A 3 -10.92 -5.12 -14.00
C LEU A 3 -11.16 -4.03 -12.95
N VAL A 4 -11.73 -4.38 -11.78
CA VAL A 4 -11.93 -3.42 -10.68
C VAL A 4 -10.58 -2.90 -10.17
N ALA A 5 -9.60 -3.79 -9.99
CA ALA A 5 -8.25 -3.40 -9.58
C ALA A 5 -7.57 -2.47 -10.59
N GLU A 6 -7.76 -2.70 -11.89
CA GLU A 6 -7.26 -1.83 -12.96
C GLU A 6 -7.93 -0.45 -12.94
N LEU A 7 -9.25 -0.38 -12.72
CA LEU A 7 -9.97 0.89 -12.57
C LEU A 7 -9.52 1.65 -11.32
N MET A 8 -9.27 0.95 -10.20
CA MET A 8 -8.68 1.53 -9.00
C MET A 8 -7.27 2.06 -9.27
N ALA A 9 -6.45 1.33 -10.04
CA ALA A 9 -5.11 1.76 -10.43
C ALA A 9 -5.15 3.03 -11.28
N ILE A 10 -6.10 3.16 -12.21
CA ILE A 10 -6.34 4.39 -12.98
C ILE A 10 -6.68 5.54 -12.03
N SER A 11 -7.64 5.33 -11.11
CA SER A 11 -8.06 6.34 -10.14
C SER A 11 -6.90 6.85 -9.26
N ALA A 12 -6.05 5.95 -8.77
CA ALA A 12 -4.83 6.29 -8.03
C ALA A 12 -3.84 7.12 -8.85
N ARG A 13 -3.59 6.72 -10.11
CA ARG A 13 -2.68 7.44 -11.02
C ARG A 13 -3.18 8.85 -11.31
N THR A 14 -4.48 9.04 -11.52
CA THR A 14 -5.07 10.35 -11.82
C THR A 14 -5.36 11.21 -10.60
N ALA A 15 -5.19 10.69 -9.39
CA ALA A 15 -5.39 11.43 -8.15
C ALA A 15 -4.52 12.70 -8.11
N PRO A 16 -5.01 13.83 -7.56
CA PRO A 16 -4.24 15.07 -7.46
C PRO A 16 -2.99 14.89 -6.59
N LYS A 17 -1.87 15.46 -7.01
CA LYS A 17 -0.55 15.32 -6.37
C LYS A 17 0.16 16.66 -6.24
N GLY A 18 0.99 16.81 -5.22
CA GLY A 18 1.75 18.01 -4.94
C GLY A 18 2.58 18.47 -6.15
N GLY A 19 2.29 19.68 -6.62
CA GLY A 19 2.97 20.29 -7.77
C GLY A 19 2.74 19.57 -9.10
N GLY A 20 1.74 18.68 -9.21
CA GLY A 20 1.50 17.88 -10.41
C GLY A 20 2.56 16.79 -10.66
N HIS A 21 3.44 16.53 -9.69
CA HIS A 21 4.49 15.53 -9.81
C HIS A 21 3.97 14.15 -9.39
N ASP A 22 3.93 13.20 -10.33
CA ASP A 22 3.69 11.81 -9.98
C ASP A 22 4.98 11.15 -9.48
N CYS A 23 4.99 10.78 -8.20
CA CYS A 23 6.09 10.08 -7.55
C CYS A 23 5.63 8.73 -6.96
N LEU A 24 4.47 8.24 -7.42
CA LEU A 24 3.90 6.99 -6.95
C LEU A 24 4.07 5.88 -8.00
N GLU A 25 4.33 4.67 -7.53
CA GLU A 25 4.21 3.45 -8.34
C GLU A 25 2.87 2.77 -7.97
N VAL A 26 2.19 2.27 -8.99
CA VAL A 26 0.90 1.57 -8.86
C VAL A 26 1.01 0.23 -9.57
N LYS A 27 0.77 -0.87 -8.85
CA LYS A 27 0.93 -2.24 -9.37
C LYS A 27 -0.22 -3.14 -8.93
N VAL A 28 -0.86 -3.80 -9.88
CA VAL A 28 -1.79 -4.91 -9.59
C VAL A 28 -0.98 -6.20 -9.57
N LEU A 29 -1.11 -7.00 -8.51
CA LEU A 29 -0.42 -8.28 -8.40
C LEU A 29 -1.10 -9.35 -9.24
N ASN A 30 -0.30 -10.21 -9.87
CA ASN A 30 -0.81 -11.46 -10.45
C ASN A 30 -1.06 -12.52 -9.36
N GLU A 31 -1.68 -13.64 -9.74
CA GLU A 31 -2.05 -14.69 -8.79
C GLU A 31 -0.85 -15.30 -8.04
N ASN A 32 0.26 -15.54 -8.75
CA ASN A 32 1.47 -16.11 -8.14
C ASN A 32 2.09 -15.14 -7.13
N GLU A 33 2.15 -13.84 -7.47
CA GLU A 33 2.63 -12.80 -6.57
C GLU A 33 1.74 -12.66 -5.33
N LYS A 34 0.41 -12.75 -5.51
CA LYS A 34 -0.57 -12.71 -4.41
C LYS A 34 -0.38 -13.87 -3.42
N LEU A 35 -0.24 -15.09 -3.93
CA LEU A 35 -0.05 -16.29 -3.09
C LEU A 35 1.30 -16.24 -2.37
N SER A 36 2.37 -15.86 -3.08
CA SER A 36 3.69 -15.68 -2.49
C SER A 36 3.69 -14.61 -1.39
N LEU A 37 2.99 -13.49 -1.59
CA LEU A 37 2.79 -12.47 -0.58
C LEU A 37 2.08 -13.02 0.66
N ALA A 38 1.01 -13.80 0.49
CA ALA A 38 0.27 -14.37 1.62
C ALA A 38 1.12 -15.32 2.46
N GLU A 39 1.89 -16.20 1.82
CA GLU A 39 2.83 -17.10 2.51
C GLU A 39 3.90 -16.32 3.27
N ALA A 40 4.52 -15.33 2.61
CA ALA A 40 5.52 -14.48 3.22
C ALA A 40 4.98 -13.67 4.40
N MET A 41 3.71 -13.26 4.36
CA MET A 41 3.07 -12.57 5.48
C MET A 41 2.98 -13.45 6.73
N VAL A 42 2.64 -14.74 6.58
CA VAL A 42 2.62 -15.68 7.71
C VAL A 42 4.02 -15.82 8.30
N SER A 43 5.03 -16.09 7.47
CA SER A 43 6.42 -16.25 7.90
C SER A 43 6.94 -15.00 8.62
N TYR A 44 6.72 -13.82 8.04
CA TYR A 44 7.13 -12.54 8.61
C TYR A 44 6.52 -12.27 10.00
N GLY A 45 5.21 -12.54 10.15
CA GLY A 45 4.51 -12.39 11.42
C GLY A 45 5.10 -13.26 12.53
N SER A 46 5.38 -14.52 12.19
CA SER A 46 5.98 -15.51 13.10
C SER A 46 7.41 -15.10 13.50
N GLU A 47 8.26 -14.78 12.53
CA GLU A 47 9.67 -14.42 12.75
C GLU A 47 9.83 -13.16 13.59
N ILE A 48 9.05 -12.12 13.30
CA ILE A 48 9.14 -10.82 13.97
C ILE A 48 8.23 -10.76 15.22
N LYS A 49 7.51 -11.84 15.53
CA LYS A 49 6.55 -11.94 16.65
C LYS A 49 5.51 -10.81 16.66
N LYS A 50 5.07 -10.40 15.46
CA LYS A 50 4.02 -9.38 15.29
C LYS A 50 2.69 -10.05 15.00
N ILE A 51 1.68 -9.69 15.79
CA ILE A 51 0.33 -10.22 15.66
C ILE A 51 -0.38 -9.75 14.39
N ASN A 52 -1.38 -10.53 13.96
CA ASN A 52 -2.31 -10.26 12.86
C ASN A 52 -1.75 -10.32 11.43
N PHE A 53 -0.47 -10.61 11.23
CA PHE A 53 0.07 -10.86 9.89
C PHE A 53 -0.47 -12.16 9.29
N ASP A 54 -0.63 -13.18 10.12
CA ASP A 54 -1.30 -14.45 9.84
C ASP A 54 -2.76 -14.27 9.41
N ARG A 55 -3.52 -13.48 10.16
CA ARG A 55 -4.92 -13.18 9.83
C ARG A 55 -5.02 -12.39 8.53
N ASP A 56 -4.23 -11.34 8.38
CA ASP A 56 -4.28 -10.51 7.17
C ASP A 56 -3.74 -11.28 5.94
N ALA A 57 -2.83 -12.24 6.13
CA ALA A 57 -2.40 -13.16 5.08
C ALA A 57 -3.57 -14.02 4.56
N GLU A 58 -4.44 -14.48 5.44
CA GLU A 58 -5.61 -15.25 5.04
C GLU A 58 -6.61 -14.41 4.24
N ASN A 59 -6.78 -13.14 4.61
CA ASN A 59 -7.55 -12.20 3.79
C ASN A 59 -6.93 -12.00 2.41
N VAL A 60 -5.59 -11.91 2.32
CA VAL A 60 -4.84 -11.82 1.06
C VAL A 60 -5.05 -13.07 0.20
N ARG A 61 -4.98 -14.29 0.78
CA ARG A 61 -5.26 -15.54 0.03
C ARG A 61 -6.65 -15.56 -0.58
N LYS A 62 -7.65 -15.16 0.21
CA LYS A 62 -9.06 -15.13 -0.19
C LYS A 62 -9.40 -13.95 -1.10
N SER A 63 -8.49 -12.99 -1.29
CA SER A 63 -8.78 -11.85 -2.15
C SER A 63 -8.65 -12.24 -3.63
N ASP A 64 -9.52 -11.66 -4.44
CA ASP A 64 -9.53 -11.89 -5.89
C ASP A 64 -8.46 -11.08 -6.62
N ALA A 65 -8.01 -9.97 -6.04
CA ALA A 65 -6.93 -9.12 -6.55
C ALA A 65 -6.29 -8.31 -5.42
N ILE A 66 -5.06 -7.82 -5.66
CA ILE A 66 -4.36 -6.89 -4.76
C ILE A 66 -3.76 -5.75 -5.58
N LEU A 67 -4.04 -4.53 -5.15
CA LEU A 67 -3.40 -3.31 -5.66
C LEU A 67 -2.33 -2.85 -4.66
N LEU A 68 -1.10 -2.68 -5.11
CA LEU A 68 -0.04 -2.00 -4.38
C LEU A 68 0.09 -0.55 -4.88
N ILE A 69 0.22 0.38 -3.94
CA ILE A 69 0.60 1.76 -4.23
C ILE A 69 1.79 2.11 -3.35
N SER A 70 2.83 2.69 -3.94
CA SER A 70 4.04 3.05 -3.21
C SER A 70 4.55 4.43 -3.59
N VAL A 71 5.37 5.02 -2.72
CA VAL A 71 6.20 6.18 -3.06
C VAL A 71 7.47 5.65 -3.72
N ASP A 72 7.55 5.74 -5.04
CA ASP A 72 8.70 5.23 -5.82
C ASP A 72 9.96 6.06 -5.55
N GLN A 73 9.81 7.38 -5.62
CA GLN A 73 10.90 8.32 -5.40
C GLN A 73 10.60 9.19 -4.19
N ASN A 74 11.51 9.18 -3.21
CA ASN A 74 11.49 10.15 -2.11
C ASN A 74 11.98 11.54 -2.59
N LYS A 75 11.52 11.97 -3.76
CA LYS A 75 11.87 13.27 -4.33
C LYS A 75 11.02 14.34 -3.63
N PRO A 76 11.63 15.23 -2.84
CA PRO A 76 10.87 16.23 -2.12
C PRO A 76 10.21 17.23 -3.06
N LEU A 77 9.12 17.84 -2.58
CA LEU A 77 8.40 18.87 -3.33
C LEU A 77 9.19 20.19 -3.44
N GLY A 78 10.23 20.37 -2.63
CA GLY A 78 11.12 21.55 -2.69
C GLY A 78 10.67 22.75 -1.86
N LEU A 79 9.70 22.57 -0.95
CA LEU A 79 9.12 23.65 -0.15
C LEU A 79 9.97 24.08 1.06
N ASN A 80 11.00 23.31 1.45
CA ASN A 80 11.81 23.54 2.66
C ASN A 80 10.94 23.80 3.92
N CYS A 81 9.87 23.02 4.08
CA CYS A 81 8.81 23.31 5.05
C CYS A 81 9.00 22.71 6.45
N GLY A 82 10.08 21.97 6.73
CA GLY A 82 10.28 21.35 8.04
C GLY A 82 9.46 20.09 8.34
N ALA A 83 8.36 19.82 7.61
CA ALA A 83 7.39 18.77 7.97
C ALA A 83 7.92 17.32 8.00
N CYS A 84 9.03 17.03 7.31
CA CYS A 84 9.70 15.72 7.38
C CYS A 84 10.75 15.62 8.50
N GLY A 85 10.92 16.67 9.30
CA GLY A 85 11.91 16.78 10.37
C GLY A 85 13.27 17.35 9.94
N CYS A 86 13.46 17.68 8.66
CA CYS A 86 14.66 18.36 8.14
C CYS A 86 14.35 19.84 7.87
N GLU A 87 15.30 20.76 8.11
CA GLU A 87 15.08 22.19 7.87
C GLU A 87 14.91 22.47 6.37
N THR A 88 15.76 21.86 5.54
CA THR A 88 15.68 21.99 4.08
C THR A 88 15.42 20.66 3.38
N CYS A 89 14.82 20.72 2.20
CA CYS A 89 14.57 19.52 1.38
C CYS A 89 15.86 18.84 0.90
N LYS A 90 17.00 19.54 0.92
CA LYS A 90 18.30 18.99 0.53
C LYS A 90 18.90 18.07 1.59
N GLU A 91 18.49 18.23 2.84
CA GLU A 91 18.93 17.42 3.99
C GLU A 91 18.17 16.10 4.13
N ILE A 92 17.19 15.84 3.26
CA ILE A 92 16.43 14.58 3.33
C ILE A 92 17.33 13.45 2.85
N GLU A 93 18.01 12.82 3.82
CA GLU A 93 18.78 11.59 3.63
C GLU A 93 17.97 10.42 4.18
N GLY A 94 17.27 9.73 3.29
CA GLY A 94 16.50 8.56 3.67
C GLY A 94 17.40 7.36 3.96
N LYS A 95 16.97 6.52 4.91
CA LYS A 95 17.60 5.26 5.28
C LYS A 95 16.54 4.18 5.46
N GLU A 96 16.96 2.93 5.33
CA GLU A 96 16.06 1.81 5.66
C GLU A 96 15.79 1.78 7.17
N GLY A 97 14.50 1.73 7.52
CA GLY A 97 14.02 1.40 8.85
C GLY A 97 13.75 -0.10 8.99
N SER A 98 13.02 -0.47 10.05
CA SER A 98 12.65 -1.88 10.28
C SER A 98 11.69 -2.44 9.21
N GLU A 99 10.80 -1.58 8.71
CA GLU A 99 9.75 -1.94 7.75
C GLU A 99 9.73 -1.04 6.51
N PHE A 100 10.01 0.27 6.68
CA PHE A 100 9.95 1.27 5.60
C PHE A 100 11.19 2.14 5.56
N PHE A 101 11.47 2.70 4.38
CA PHE A 101 12.50 3.71 4.17
C PHE A 101 12.01 5.09 4.66
N GLY A 102 12.90 5.90 5.24
CA GLY A 102 12.59 7.27 5.64
C GLY A 102 13.78 8.01 6.25
N PRO A 103 13.68 9.33 6.52
CA PRO A 103 12.48 10.18 6.42
C PRO A 103 11.99 10.37 4.98
N ILE A 104 10.68 10.53 4.82
CA ILE A 104 10.01 10.78 3.53
C ILE A 104 9.47 12.21 3.52
N CYS A 105 9.50 12.86 2.35
CA CYS A 105 8.81 14.14 2.20
C CYS A 105 7.32 13.98 2.56
N ALA A 106 6.85 14.76 3.54
CA ALA A 106 5.48 14.67 4.06
C ALA A 106 4.42 14.80 2.95
N TRP A 107 4.68 15.64 1.95
CA TRP A 107 3.79 15.82 0.80
C TRP A 107 3.68 14.58 -0.09
N ARG A 108 4.73 13.74 -0.17
CA ARG A 108 4.67 12.46 -0.88
C ARG A 108 3.85 11.41 -0.13
N LEU A 109 3.85 11.47 1.20
CA LEU A 109 2.95 10.66 2.01
C LEU A 109 1.49 11.11 1.87
N ILE A 110 1.25 12.43 1.76
CA ILE A 110 -0.08 12.97 1.46
C ILE A 110 -0.53 12.53 0.05
N ASP A 111 0.34 12.65 -0.95
CA ASP A 111 0.06 12.18 -2.33
C ASP A 111 -0.33 10.69 -2.33
N LEU A 112 0.44 9.86 -1.61
CA LEU A 112 0.12 8.44 -1.41
C LEU A 112 -1.25 8.26 -0.77
N GLY A 113 -1.56 9.01 0.29
CA GLY A 113 -2.86 8.97 0.97
C GLY A 113 -4.03 9.34 0.06
N ILE A 114 -3.88 10.38 -0.76
CA ILE A 114 -4.90 10.79 -1.75
C ILE A 114 -5.10 9.66 -2.76
N ALA A 115 -4.03 9.09 -3.32
CA ALA A 115 -4.12 7.99 -4.29
C ALA A 115 -4.79 6.74 -3.69
N LEU A 116 -4.46 6.39 -2.44
CA LEU A 116 -5.10 5.29 -1.72
C LEU A 116 -6.60 5.56 -1.51
N GLY A 117 -6.97 6.78 -1.13
CA GLY A 117 -8.37 7.19 -0.97
C GLY A 117 -9.15 7.12 -2.28
N SER A 118 -8.57 7.60 -3.38
CA SER A 118 -9.15 7.53 -4.73
C SER A 118 -9.37 6.09 -5.18
N ALA A 119 -8.38 5.21 -4.99
CA ALA A 119 -8.51 3.78 -5.31
C ALA A 119 -9.61 3.10 -4.48
N ALA A 120 -9.58 3.28 -3.16
CA ALA A 120 -10.59 2.71 -2.27
C ALA A 120 -12.01 3.21 -2.61
N LYS A 121 -12.16 4.50 -2.95
CA LYS A 121 -13.43 5.06 -3.40
C LYS A 121 -13.93 4.40 -4.68
N THR A 122 -13.04 4.15 -5.66
CA THR A 122 -13.40 3.45 -6.90
C THR A 122 -13.92 2.04 -6.64
N ALA A 123 -13.25 1.27 -5.77
CA ALA A 123 -13.75 -0.03 -5.34
C ALA A 123 -15.15 0.07 -4.73
N SER A 124 -15.36 1.02 -3.81
CA SER A 124 -16.66 1.23 -3.17
C SER A 124 -17.77 1.64 -4.15
N MET A 125 -17.45 2.45 -5.17
CA MET A 125 -18.41 2.82 -6.22
C MET A 125 -18.84 1.63 -7.08
N LEU A 126 -18.00 0.60 -7.16
CA LEU A 126 -18.25 -0.65 -7.87
C LEU A 126 -18.73 -1.77 -6.94
N ASN A 127 -19.08 -1.43 -5.69
CA ASN A 127 -19.51 -2.37 -4.66
C ASN A 127 -18.52 -3.52 -4.40
N ALA A 128 -17.22 -3.30 -4.66
CA ALA A 128 -16.17 -4.24 -4.32
C ALA A 128 -15.66 -3.98 -2.90
N ASP A 129 -15.61 -5.05 -2.10
CA ASP A 129 -15.03 -5.00 -0.77
C ASP A 129 -13.53 -4.73 -0.89
N ASN A 130 -13.01 -3.87 -0.01
CA ASN A 130 -11.59 -3.55 0.03
C ASN A 130 -11.16 -3.09 1.42
N ARG A 131 -9.85 -3.06 1.67
CA ARG A 131 -9.28 -2.50 2.90
C ARG A 131 -7.85 -2.02 2.68
N ILE A 132 -7.55 -0.77 3.02
CA ILE A 132 -6.16 -0.28 3.00
C ILE A 132 -5.36 -0.98 4.12
N MET A 133 -4.30 -1.70 3.76
CA MET A 133 -3.51 -2.54 4.67
C MET A 133 -2.02 -2.21 4.60
N TYR A 134 -1.46 -1.77 5.73
CA TYR A 134 -0.03 -1.53 5.87
C TYR A 134 0.79 -2.83 5.81
N ARG A 135 0.27 -3.94 6.38
CA ARG A 135 0.99 -5.22 6.50
C ARG A 135 1.36 -5.82 5.14
N ILE A 136 0.46 -5.69 4.17
CA ILE A 136 0.74 -6.06 2.77
C ILE A 136 1.96 -5.30 2.27
N GLY A 137 1.99 -3.98 2.48
CA GLY A 137 3.09 -3.13 2.05
C GLY A 137 4.43 -3.49 2.66
N VAL A 138 4.47 -3.77 3.96
CA VAL A 138 5.70 -4.20 4.66
C VAL A 138 6.30 -5.43 4.00
N VAL A 139 5.46 -6.46 3.80
CA VAL A 139 5.95 -7.75 3.30
C VAL A 139 6.25 -7.66 1.81
N ALA A 140 5.42 -6.96 1.02
CA ALA A 140 5.66 -6.73 -0.40
C ALA A 140 7.02 -6.07 -0.67
N ARG A 141 7.49 -5.14 0.19
CA ARG A 141 8.87 -4.62 0.12
C ARG A 141 9.91 -5.70 0.40
N LYS A 142 9.74 -6.45 1.49
CA LYS A 142 10.72 -7.45 1.94
C LYS A 142 10.94 -8.59 0.95
N ILE A 143 9.90 -9.00 0.23
CA ILE A 143 10.00 -10.03 -0.81
C ILE A 143 10.21 -9.47 -2.23
N GLY A 144 10.43 -8.15 -2.36
CA GLY A 144 10.81 -7.52 -3.63
C GLY A 144 9.68 -7.31 -4.64
N LEU A 145 8.41 -7.37 -4.22
CA LEU A 145 7.26 -7.11 -5.11
C LEU A 145 7.09 -5.63 -5.45
N SER A 146 7.61 -4.72 -4.62
CA SER A 146 7.79 -3.29 -4.92
C SER A 146 9.08 -2.78 -4.27
N LYS A 147 9.73 -1.83 -4.95
CA LYS A 147 10.95 -1.16 -4.46
C LYS A 147 10.67 0.20 -3.83
N GLY A 148 9.41 0.63 -3.79
CA GLY A 148 9.03 1.93 -3.26
C GLY A 148 9.40 2.10 -1.79
N SER A 149 9.61 3.35 -1.39
CA SER A 149 10.05 3.74 -0.04
C SER A 149 9.02 3.41 1.04
N VAL A 150 7.75 3.73 0.76
CA VAL A 150 6.58 3.39 1.56
C VAL A 150 5.59 2.73 0.63
N VAL A 151 5.16 1.52 0.95
CA VAL A 151 4.20 0.72 0.15
C VAL A 151 2.98 0.44 1.00
N VAL A 152 1.81 0.48 0.38
CA VAL A 152 0.54 0.10 0.99
C VAL A 152 -0.24 -0.78 0.01
N GLY A 153 -0.88 -1.82 0.53
CA GLY A 153 -1.71 -2.72 -0.28
C GLY A 153 -3.20 -2.52 -0.05
N ILE A 154 -3.99 -2.74 -1.08
CA ILE A 154 -5.44 -2.81 -1.04
C ILE A 154 -5.84 -4.16 -1.66
N PRO A 155 -6.16 -5.18 -0.84
CA PRO A 155 -6.83 -6.36 -1.32
C PRO A 155 -8.28 -6.04 -1.69
N ILE A 156 -8.78 -6.73 -2.72
CA ILE A 156 -10.09 -6.51 -3.31
C ILE A 156 -10.81 -7.87 -3.44
N SER A 157 -12.08 -7.91 -3.05
CA SER A 157 -12.92 -9.10 -3.20
C SER A 157 -14.39 -8.74 -3.42
N ALA A 158 -15.18 -9.72 -3.83
CA ALA A 158 -16.64 -9.60 -3.90
C ALA A 158 -17.30 -10.86 -3.33
N TYR A 159 -17.56 -10.86 -2.03
CA TYR A 159 -18.25 -11.94 -1.31
C TYR A 159 -19.58 -11.45 -0.72
N SER A 160 -20.46 -12.37 -0.33
CA SER A 160 -21.73 -12.03 0.35
C SER A 160 -21.51 -11.46 1.76
N LYS A 161 -20.36 -11.75 2.38
CA LYS A 161 -19.90 -11.20 3.66
C LYS A 161 -18.49 -10.66 3.48
N ASN A 162 -18.25 -9.42 3.89
CA ASN A 162 -16.94 -8.79 3.74
C ASN A 162 -15.89 -9.46 4.62
N ILE A 163 -14.95 -10.16 3.97
CA ILE A 163 -13.88 -10.93 4.63
C ILE A 163 -12.90 -10.05 5.41
N TYR A 164 -12.74 -8.77 5.03
CA TYR A 164 -11.77 -7.87 5.67
C TYR A 164 -12.22 -7.38 7.04
N PHE A 165 -13.52 -7.51 7.35
CA PHE A 165 -14.11 -7.16 8.64
C PHE A 165 -14.72 -8.37 9.35
N ASP A 166 -14.57 -9.57 8.79
CA ASP A 166 -15.02 -10.78 9.45
C ASP A 166 -14.15 -11.06 10.66
N ARG A 167 -14.74 -10.88 11.85
CA ARG A 167 -14.16 -11.27 13.12
C ARG A 167 -14.93 -12.48 13.58
N GLN A 168 -14.23 -13.58 13.88
CA GLN A 168 -14.85 -14.69 14.59
C GLN A 168 -15.47 -14.11 15.87
N LEU A 169 -16.80 -14.10 15.89
CA LEU A 169 -17.57 -13.74 17.07
C LEU A 169 -17.56 -14.99 17.95
N PHE A 170 -16.62 -14.99 18.90
CA PHE A 170 -16.43 -15.97 19.98
C PHE A 170 -15.90 -17.34 19.55
#